data_AF-A0A354K489-F1
#
_entry.id   AF-A0A354K489-F1
#
_cell.length_a   1.000
_cell.length_b   1.000
_cell.length_c   1.000
_cell.angle_alpha   90.00
_cell.angle_beta   90.00
_cell.angle_gamma   90.00
#
_symmetry.space_group_name_H-M   'P 1'
#
loop_
_entity.id
_entity.type
_entity.pdbx_description
1 polymer ?
#
loop_
_entity_poly.entity_id
_entity_poly.type
_entity_poly.pdbx_seq_one_letter_code
_entity_poly.pdbx_strand_id
1 'polypeptide(L)'
;MGKAKLTDAQKAEAYRLYTENGYTYKQIAQEFDVSIPTAVHAVSEHEKQHRWDDPAQAPLVCDQTGDAAQSAEPAVPQSVLTAVEDSIAAIEMQIADTVARIKEQQRDLEAMRTRAAELRKWKEEQLC
;
A
#
# COMPACT_ATOMS: atom_id res chain seq x y z
N MET A 1 -10.32 6.13 28.49
CA MET A 1 -11.15 5.71 27.34
C MET A 1 -10.54 4.43 26.79
N GLY A 2 -11.26 3.31 26.89
CA GLY A 2 -10.76 2.01 26.44
C GLY A 2 -10.63 1.96 24.92
N LYS A 3 -9.51 1.46 24.39
CA LYS A 3 -9.34 1.25 22.94
C LYS A 3 -10.31 0.15 22.52
N ALA A 4 -11.38 0.50 21.79
CA ALA A 4 -12.29 -0.48 21.21
C ALA A 4 -11.47 -1.42 20.30
N LYS A 5 -11.40 -2.69 20.69
CA LYS A 5 -10.80 -3.75 19.88
C LYS A 5 -11.94 -4.44 19.14
N LEU A 6 -11.79 -4.56 17.81
CA LEU A 6 -12.71 -5.34 16.99
C LEU A 6 -12.61 -6.82 17.39
N THR A 7 -13.77 -7.49 17.48
CA THR A 7 -13.85 -8.94 17.67
C THR A 7 -13.39 -9.67 16.41
N ASP A 8 -13.08 -10.96 16.50
CA ASP A 8 -12.60 -11.72 15.34
C ASP A 8 -13.65 -11.80 14.21
N ALA A 9 -14.94 -11.87 14.55
CA ALA A 9 -16.03 -11.77 13.58
C ALA A 9 -16.07 -10.41 12.86
N GLN A 10 -15.80 -9.32 13.58
CA GLN A 10 -15.73 -7.98 12.98
C GLN A 10 -14.48 -7.79 12.12
N LYS A 11 -13.36 -8.46 12.44
CA LYS A 11 -12.17 -8.45 11.59
C LYS A 11 -12.41 -9.22 10.29
N ALA A 12 -13.11 -10.35 10.36
CA ALA A 12 -13.49 -11.13 9.18
C ALA A 12 -14.42 -10.31 8.25
N GLU A 13 -15.43 -9.64 8.82
CA GLU A 13 -16.33 -8.79 8.04
C GLU A 13 -15.60 -7.55 7.49
N ALA A 14 -14.69 -6.95 8.25
CA ALA A 14 -13.84 -5.85 7.76
C ALA A 14 -12.94 -6.29 6.59
N TYR A 15 -12.37 -7.50 6.65
CA TYR A 15 -11.59 -8.08 5.56
C TYR A 15 -12.46 -8.35 4.33
N ARG A 16 -13.64 -8.93 4.51
CA ARG A 16 -14.62 -9.16 3.43
C ARG A 16 -15.03 -7.86 2.74
N LEU A 17 -15.35 -6.82 3.50
CA LEU A 17 -15.67 -5.49 2.97
C LEU A 17 -14.50 -4.89 2.17
N TYR A 18 -13.27 -5.14 2.61
CA TYR A 18 -12.06 -4.67 1.94
C TYR A 18 -11.81 -5.42 0.61
N THR A 19 -11.90 -6.76 0.60
CA THR A 19 -11.53 -7.59 -0.55
C THR A 19 -12.67 -7.81 -1.55
N GLU A 20 -13.89 -8.05 -1.08
CA GLU A 20 -15.05 -8.36 -1.95
C GLU A 20 -15.81 -7.09 -2.35
N ASN A 21 -15.96 -6.14 -1.43
CA ASN A 21 -16.77 -4.94 -1.66
C ASN A 21 -15.92 -3.70 -2.00
N GLY A 22 -14.58 -3.81 -1.96
CA GLY A 22 -13.65 -2.73 -2.31
C GLY A 22 -13.70 -1.51 -1.37
N TYR A 23 -14.12 -1.68 -0.11
CA TYR A 23 -14.20 -0.59 0.84
C TYR A 23 -12.81 -0.06 1.22
N THR A 24 -12.68 1.26 1.33
CA THR A 24 -11.46 1.89 1.86
C THR A 24 -11.40 1.75 3.39
N TYR A 25 -10.19 1.79 3.96
CA TYR A 25 -10.01 1.75 5.43
C TYR A 25 -10.77 2.85 6.17
N LYS A 26 -11.00 4.00 5.53
CA LYS A 26 -11.81 5.08 6.09
C LYS A 26 -13.28 4.71 6.19
N GLN A 27 -13.83 4.04 5.18
CA GLN A 27 -15.21 3.55 5.18
C GLN A 27 -15.40 2.42 6.18
N ILE A 28 -14.44 1.49 6.27
CA ILE A 28 -14.44 0.42 7.27
C ILE A 28 -14.38 1.01 8.69
N ALA A 29 -13.52 2.01 8.91
CA ALA A 29 -13.45 2.70 10.19
C ALA A 29 -14.76 3.38 10.59
N GLN A 30 -15.49 3.95 9.62
CA GLN A 30 -16.81 4.53 9.83
C GLN A 30 -17.88 3.47 10.12
N GLU A 31 -17.87 2.35 9.37
CA GLU A 31 -18.82 1.24 9.51
C GLU A 31 -18.78 0.62 10.91
N PHE A 32 -17.57 0.46 11.46
CA PHE A 32 -17.37 -0.16 12.77
C PHE A 32 -17.19 0.85 13.92
N ASP A 33 -17.33 2.15 13.66
CA ASP A 33 -17.07 3.23 14.62
C ASP A 33 -15.71 3.08 15.35
N VAL A 34 -14.66 2.84 14.57
CA VAL A 34 -13.28 2.70 15.06
C VAL A 34 -12.34 3.69 14.39
N SER A 35 -11.13 3.81 14.94
CA SER A 35 -10.08 4.60 14.29
C SER A 35 -9.58 3.92 13.01
N ILE A 36 -9.16 4.70 12.01
CA ILE A 36 -8.55 4.17 10.77
C ILE A 36 -7.39 3.21 11.07
N PRO A 37 -6.46 3.50 12.01
CA PRO A 37 -5.42 2.53 12.39
C PRO A 37 -5.99 1.19 12.92
N THR A 38 -7.11 1.22 13.63
CA THR A 38 -7.78 0.00 14.11
C THR A 38 -8.35 -0.82 12.95
N ALA A 39 -8.96 -0.16 11.95
CA ALA A 39 -9.48 -0.82 10.75
C ALA A 39 -8.37 -1.45 9.91
N VAL A 40 -7.26 -0.74 9.70
CA VAL A 40 -6.07 -1.27 9.00
C VAL A 40 -5.53 -2.50 9.73
N HIS A 41 -5.35 -2.40 11.05
CA HIS A 41 -4.85 -3.52 11.85
C HIS A 41 -5.80 -4.73 11.84
N ALA A 42 -7.12 -4.52 11.76
CA ALA A 42 -8.09 -5.59 11.69
C ALA A 42 -8.01 -6.37 10.37
N VAL A 43 -7.95 -5.66 9.24
CA VAL A 43 -7.82 -6.25 7.90
C VAL A 43 -6.49 -7.02 7.79
N SER A 44 -5.38 -6.41 8.19
CA SER A 44 -4.04 -7.04 8.07
C SER A 44 -3.83 -8.24 8.99
N GLU A 45 -4.43 -8.25 10.19
CA GLU A 45 -4.31 -9.42 11.08
C GLU A 45 -5.12 -10.61 10.55
N HIS A 46 -6.31 -10.36 10.01
CA HIS A 46 -7.13 -11.40 9.40
C HIS A 46 -6.47 -11.96 8.13
N GLU A 47 -5.89 -11.09 7.30
CA GLU A 47 -5.09 -11.48 6.14
C GLU A 47 -3.93 -12.40 6.55
N LYS A 48 -3.13 -12.03 7.55
CA LYS A 48 -2.00 -12.87 8.03
C LYS A 48 -2.46 -14.21 8.58
N GLN A 49 -3.62 -14.26 9.24
CA GLN A 49 -4.17 -15.49 9.80
C GLN A 49 -4.62 -16.47 8.71
N HIS A 50 -5.07 -15.97 7.56
CA HIS A 50 -5.59 -16.80 6.46
C HIS A 50 -4.71 -16.83 5.20
N ARG A 51 -3.55 -16.16 5.21
CA ARG A 51 -2.59 -16.13 4.09
C ARG A 51 -2.09 -17.50 3.65
N TRP A 52 -2.19 -18.51 4.51
CA TRP A 52 -1.74 -19.87 4.24
C TRP A 52 -2.87 -20.83 3.84
N ASP A 53 -4.13 -20.40 3.98
CA ASP A 53 -5.31 -21.23 3.68
C ASP A 53 -5.89 -20.97 2.28
N ASP A 54 -5.37 -19.96 1.56
CA ASP A 54 -5.85 -19.59 0.23
C ASP A 54 -4.86 -20.00 -0.87
N PRO A 55 -5.01 -21.19 -1.49
CA PRO A 55 -4.21 -21.57 -2.66
C PRO A 55 -4.48 -20.68 -3.88
N ALA A 56 -5.49 -19.80 -3.87
CA ALA A 56 -5.73 -18.83 -4.94
C ALA A 56 -4.78 -17.61 -4.89
N GLN A 57 -3.97 -17.47 -3.83
CA GLN A 57 -2.90 -16.45 -3.75
C GLN A 57 -1.50 -16.98 -4.06
N ALA A 58 -1.39 -18.20 -4.60
CA ALA A 58 -0.17 -18.55 -5.32
C ALA A 58 0.03 -17.54 -6.47
N PRO A 59 1.25 -17.02 -6.71
CA PRO A 59 1.49 -16.25 -7.93
C PRO A 59 1.02 -17.11 -9.09
N LEU A 60 0.18 -16.55 -9.96
CA LEU A 60 -0.31 -17.17 -11.18
C LEU A 60 0.90 -17.59 -12.05
N VAL A 61 1.46 -18.76 -11.78
CA VAL A 61 2.34 -19.47 -12.68
C VAL A 61 1.40 -20.23 -13.60
N CYS A 62 1.28 -19.73 -14.82
CA CYS A 62 0.44 -20.31 -15.85
C CYS A 62 0.93 -21.72 -16.20
N ASP A 63 0.39 -22.75 -15.57
CA ASP A 63 0.44 -24.11 -16.12
C ASP A 63 -0.96 -24.50 -16.58
N GLN A 64 -1.12 -24.42 -17.90
CA GLN A 64 -2.29 -24.90 -18.62
C GLN A 64 -2.37 -26.41 -18.50
N THR A 65 -3.39 -26.94 -17.81
CA THR A 65 -4.14 -28.13 -18.24
C THR A 65 -5.29 -28.43 -17.28
N GLY A 66 -6.47 -28.69 -17.82
CA GLY A 66 -7.50 -29.49 -17.13
C GLY A 66 -8.86 -28.87 -16.89
N ASP A 67 -9.60 -28.63 -17.98
CA ASP A 67 -11.06 -28.76 -18.13
C ASP A 67 -12.08 -28.09 -17.17
N ALA A 68 -12.92 -27.27 -17.84
CA ALA A 68 -14.36 -27.11 -17.68
C ALA A 68 -14.93 -26.32 -16.48
N ALA A 69 -15.12 -25.02 -16.69
CA ALA A 69 -16.43 -24.39 -16.56
C ALA A 69 -16.47 -23.13 -17.44
N GLN A 70 -17.25 -23.18 -18.52
CA GLN A 70 -17.62 -21.98 -19.29
C GLN A 70 -18.54 -21.12 -18.43
N SER A 71 -17.94 -20.30 -17.56
CA SER A 71 -18.57 -19.05 -17.14
C SER A 71 -18.19 -18.02 -18.19
N ALA A 72 -19.17 -17.53 -18.94
CA ALA A 72 -18.97 -16.42 -19.85
C ALA A 72 -18.75 -15.16 -19.01
N GLU A 73 -17.52 -14.96 -18.52
CA GLU A 73 -17.06 -13.66 -18.07
C GLU A 73 -17.19 -12.68 -19.25
N PRO A 74 -17.77 -11.48 -19.06
CA PRO A 74 -17.76 -10.49 -20.12
C PRO A 74 -16.29 -10.17 -20.44
N ALA A 75 -15.86 -10.48 -21.66
CA ALA A 75 -14.53 -10.14 -22.12
C ALA A 75 -14.29 -8.64 -21.88
N VAL A 76 -13.29 -8.33 -21.05
CA VAL A 76 -12.87 -6.94 -20.81
C VAL A 76 -12.57 -6.32 -22.17
N PRO A 77 -13.20 -5.19 -22.53
CA PRO A 77 -12.97 -4.57 -23.83
C PRO A 77 -11.49 -4.23 -23.99
N GLN A 78 -10.90 -4.53 -25.15
CA GLN A 78 -9.48 -4.24 -25.44
C GLN A 78 -9.13 -2.77 -25.17
N SER A 79 -10.08 -1.85 -25.37
CA SER A 79 -9.93 -0.42 -25.07
C SER A 79 -9.69 -0.11 -23.59
N VAL A 80 -10.24 -0.94 -22.69
CA VAL A 80 -10.00 -0.84 -21.24
C VAL A 80 -8.60 -1.33 -20.93
N LEU A 81 -8.16 -2.42 -21.56
CA LEU A 81 -6.81 -2.96 -21.37
C LEU A 81 -5.74 -1.95 -21.77
N THR A 82 -5.88 -1.33 -22.94
CA THR A 82 -4.94 -0.30 -23.42
C THR A 82 -4.95 0.95 -22.54
N ALA A 83 -6.12 1.37 -22.04
CA ALA A 83 -6.21 2.52 -21.14
C ALA A 83 -5.51 2.24 -19.79
N VAL A 84 -5.55 0.99 -19.32
CA VAL A 84 -4.82 0.56 -18.13
C VAL A 84 -3.32 0.56 -18.40
N GLU A 85 -2.86 0.05 -19.56
CA GLU A 85 -1.44 0.08 -19.95
C GLU A 85 -0.89 1.51 -20.04
N ASP A 86 -1.62 2.43 -20.67
CA ASP A 86 -1.26 3.85 -20.74
C ASP A 86 -1.18 4.49 -19.34
N SER A 87 -2.12 4.13 -18.46
CA SER A 87 -2.14 4.61 -17.07
C SER A 87 -0.96 4.08 -16.27
N ILE A 88 -0.56 2.82 -16.46
CA ILE A 88 0.61 2.22 -15.83
C ILE A 88 1.88 2.96 -16.27
N ALA A 89 2.06 3.19 -17.58
CA ALA A 89 3.22 3.91 -18.09
C ALA A 89 3.31 5.35 -17.53
N ALA A 90 2.17 6.03 -17.40
CA ALA A 90 2.12 7.37 -16.79
C ALA A 90 2.53 7.34 -15.31
N ILE A 91 2.07 6.32 -14.55
CA ILE A 91 2.44 6.14 -13.15
C ILE A 91 3.94 5.85 -13.01
N GLU A 92 4.50 4.98 -13.84
CA GLU A 92 5.93 4.66 -13.84
C GLU A 92 6.78 5.92 -14.08
N MET A 93 6.37 6.77 -15.01
CA MET A 93 7.05 8.03 -15.28
C MET A 93 6.97 9.00 -14.08
N GLN A 94 5.81 9.10 -13.42
CA GLN A 94 5.64 9.92 -12.21
C GLN A 94 6.49 9.40 -11.04
N ILE A 95 6.62 8.08 -10.88
CA ILE A 95 7.49 7.46 -9.88
C ILE A 95 8.95 7.83 -10.16
N ALA A 96 9.40 7.72 -11.41
CA ALA A 96 10.78 8.04 -11.78
C ALA A 96 11.14 9.51 -11.48
N ASP A 97 10.26 10.45 -11.82
CA ASP A 97 10.45 11.87 -11.51
C ASP A 97 10.49 12.13 -10.00
N THR A 98 9.56 11.51 -9.25
CA THR A 98 9.52 11.63 -7.80
C THR A 98 10.80 11.11 -7.14
N VAL A 99 11.32 9.98 -7.61
CA VAL A 99 12.59 9.41 -7.12
C VAL A 99 13.77 10.34 -7.44
N ALA A 100 13.80 10.95 -8.62
CA ALA A 100 14.85 11.91 -8.98
C ALA A 100 14.84 13.13 -8.04
N ARG A 101 13.64 13.69 -7.78
CA ARG A 101 13.46 14.81 -6.84
C ARG A 101 13.89 14.45 -5.41
N ILE A 102 13.55 13.26 -4.92
CA ILE A 102 13.97 12.80 -3.60
C ILE A 102 15.50 12.73 -3.50
N LYS A 103 16.18 12.21 -4.54
CA LYS A 103 17.64 12.13 -4.58
C LYS A 103 18.31 13.50 -4.58
N GLU A 104 17.69 14.51 -5.19
CA GLU A 104 18.16 15.88 -5.13
C GLU A 104 17.99 16.46 -3.72
N GLN A 105 16.81 16.33 -3.13
CA GLN A 105 16.54 16.78 -1.76
C GLN A 105 17.48 16.12 -0.72
N GLN A 106 17.84 14.85 -0.91
CA GLN A 106 18.82 14.17 -0.06
C GLN A 106 20.20 14.82 -0.14
N ARG A 107 20.67 15.17 -1.35
CA ARG A 107 21.95 15.86 -1.54
C ARG A 107 21.95 17.24 -0.88
N ASP A 108 20.86 17.98 -0.98
CA ASP A 108 20.73 19.29 -0.33
C ASP A 108 20.75 19.17 1.21
N LEU A 109 20.06 18.16 1.75
CA LEU A 109 20.07 17.88 3.19
C LEU A 109 21.47 17.52 3.69
N GLU A 110 22.23 16.73 2.93
CA GLU A 110 23.63 16.41 3.26
C GLU A 110 24.52 17.65 3.22
N ALA A 111 24.38 18.49 2.19
CA ALA A 111 25.13 19.75 2.10
C ALA A 111 24.82 20.68 3.28
N MET A 112 23.56 20.80 3.69
CA MET A 112 23.16 21.58 4.86
C MET A 112 23.74 21.01 6.16
N ARG A 113 23.75 19.68 6.33
CA ARG A 113 24.35 19.03 7.49
C ARG A 113 25.85 19.30 7.59
N THR A 114 26.57 19.24 6.48
CA THR A 114 28.00 19.54 6.43
C THR A 114 28.26 20.99 6.83
N ARG A 115 27.53 21.96 6.25
CA ARG A 115 27.65 23.37 6.63
C ARG A 115 27.35 23.62 8.11
N ALA A 116 26.33 22.95 8.65
CA ALA A 116 26.01 23.04 10.07
C ALA A 116 27.14 22.50 10.96
N ALA A 117 27.82 21.42 10.55
CA ALA A 117 28.97 20.88 11.26
C ALA A 117 30.17 21.84 11.21
N GLU A 118 30.47 22.43 10.05
CA GLU A 118 31.53 23.43 9.90
C GLU A 118 31.28 24.67 10.77
N LEU A 119 30.05 25.17 10.79
CA LEU A 119 29.67 26.32 11.64
C LEU A 119 29.81 26.01 13.12
N ARG A 120 29.49 24.78 13.55
CA ARG A 120 29.72 24.35 14.95
C ARG A 120 31.20 24.35 15.28
N LYS A 121 32.03 23.76 14.42
CA LYS A 121 33.48 23.72 14.62
C LYS A 121 34.10 25.12 14.67
N TRP A 122 33.73 26.00 13.73
CA TRP A 122 34.17 27.39 13.73
C TRP A 122 33.77 28.10 15.02
N LYS A 123 32.55 27.90 15.52
CA LYS A 123 32.09 28.48 16.78
C LYS A 123 32.92 27.98 17.97
N GLU A 124 33.25 26.69 18.02
CA GLU A 124 34.11 26.12 19.06
C GLU A 124 35.53 26.69 19.02
N GLU A 125 36.10 26.89 17.82
CA GLU A 125 37.42 27.51 17.62
C GLU A 125 37.46 28.99 18.01
N GLN A 126 36.34 29.73 17.90
CA GLN A 126 36.25 31.13 18.34
C GLN A 126 36.06 31.30 19.86
N LEU A 127 35.68 30.23 20.56
CA LEU A 127 35.42 30.24 22.01
C LEU A 127 36.60 29.71 22.84
N CYS A 128 37.64 29.18 22.19
CA CYS A 128 38.91 28.76 22.78
C CYS A 128 39.99 29.82 22.56
#